data_AF-A0A3S0QTG1-F1
#
_entry.id   AF-A0A3S0QTG1-F1
#
_cell.length_a   1.000
_cell.length_b   1.000
_cell.length_c   1.000
_cell.angle_alpha   90.00
_cell.angle_beta   90.00
_cell.angle_gamma   90.00
#
_symmetry.space_group_name_H-M   'P 1'
#
loop_
_entity.id
_entity.type
_entity.pdbx_description
1 polymer ?
#
loop_
_entity_poly.entity_id
_entity_poly.type
_entity_poly.pdbx_seq_one_letter_code
_entity_poly.pdbx_strand_id
1 'polypeptide(L)'
;MSKDEGQAPKKSFLERMTGTTAQITALLIALTALLTQIPSLTKTGHDAVCAMLSCSGESAQSAVNGNSDAPLPSGDSNSKLQALEAVGISRGVIQPDWLNNEYSPYPFIGDALLKLLDGKRLVRPVAIDTVVGTYEYQTKSPRSAAEVDLKHLKASVVMTYNETYGETQSDFQALLRTR
;
A
#
# COMPACT_ATOMS: atom_id res chain seq x y z
N MET A 1 -60.97 -9.54 -44.84
CA MET A 1 -59.76 -10.22 -44.31
C MET A 1 -59.12 -9.29 -43.29
N SER A 2 -59.53 -9.44 -42.04
CA SER A 2 -59.03 -8.70 -40.88
C SER A 2 -57.67 -9.26 -40.48
N LYS A 3 -56.71 -8.38 -40.18
CA LYS A 3 -55.41 -8.76 -39.65
C LYS A 3 -55.25 -8.07 -38.30
N ASP A 4 -55.34 -8.87 -37.24
CA ASP A 4 -55.19 -8.47 -35.84
C ASP A 4 -53.84 -7.80 -35.58
N GLU A 5 -53.89 -6.57 -35.07
CA GLU A 5 -52.79 -5.89 -34.40
C GLU A 5 -52.77 -6.32 -32.93
N GLY A 6 -51.95 -7.31 -32.60
CA GLY A 6 -51.70 -7.74 -31.23
C GLY A 6 -50.51 -6.98 -30.62
N GLN A 7 -50.77 -5.81 -30.04
CA GLN A 7 -49.79 -5.07 -29.25
C GLN A 7 -49.67 -5.70 -27.85
N ALA A 8 -48.60 -6.48 -27.64
CA ALA A 8 -48.30 -7.08 -26.34
C ALA A 8 -47.79 -6.04 -25.33
N PRO A 9 -48.27 -6.03 -24.08
CA PRO A 9 -47.81 -5.10 -23.05
C PRO A 9 -46.41 -5.51 -22.54
N LYS A 10 -45.49 -4.54 -22.56
CA LYS A 10 -44.14 -4.65 -21.98
C LYS A 10 -44.26 -4.87 -20.47
N LYS A 11 -44.15 -6.13 -20.04
CA LYS A 11 -44.11 -6.50 -18.63
C LYS A 11 -42.88 -5.86 -17.99
N SER A 12 -43.16 -5.17 -16.90
CA SER A 12 -42.24 -4.39 -16.09
C SER A 12 -41.09 -5.25 -15.58
N PHE A 13 -39.86 -4.86 -15.90
CA PHE A 13 -38.62 -5.40 -15.33
C PHE A 13 -38.52 -5.13 -13.81
N LEU A 14 -39.43 -4.33 -13.23
CA LEU A 14 -39.46 -3.99 -11.81
C LEU A 14 -40.02 -5.10 -10.89
N GLU A 15 -40.64 -6.16 -11.40
CA GLU A 15 -41.18 -7.24 -10.54
C GLU A 15 -40.16 -8.32 -10.16
N ARG A 16 -38.87 -8.16 -10.50
CA ARG A 16 -37.82 -9.16 -10.24
C ARG A 16 -36.79 -8.79 -9.16
N MET A 17 -37.00 -7.71 -8.41
CA MET A 17 -36.07 -7.25 -7.34
C MET A 17 -36.73 -7.02 -5.98
N THR A 18 -37.69 -7.86 -5.58
CA THR A 18 -38.28 -7.82 -4.23
C THR A 18 -38.04 -9.13 -3.50
N GLY A 19 -36.77 -9.46 -3.23
CA GLY A 19 -36.43 -10.71 -2.54
C GLY A 19 -35.27 -10.65 -1.55
N THR A 20 -34.36 -9.67 -1.63
CA THR A 20 -33.11 -9.68 -0.83
C THR A 20 -32.84 -8.40 -0.05
N THR A 21 -33.55 -7.31 -0.33
CA THR A 21 -33.28 -5.99 0.29
C THR A 21 -33.71 -5.89 1.76
N ALA A 22 -34.67 -6.71 2.21
CA ALA A 22 -35.15 -6.66 3.59
C ALA A 22 -34.21 -7.33 4.61
N GLN A 23 -33.36 -8.27 4.19
CA GLN A 23 -32.45 -8.96 5.12
C GLN A 23 -31.19 -8.16 5.45
N ILE A 24 -30.73 -7.31 4.52
CA ILE A 24 -29.48 -6.54 4.69
C ILE A 24 -29.65 -5.45 5.77
N THR A 25 -30.83 -4.84 5.85
CA THR A 25 -31.08 -3.75 6.82
C THR A 25 -31.12 -4.25 8.27
N ALA A 26 -31.63 -5.46 8.53
CA ALA A 26 -31.67 -6.03 9.87
C ALA A 26 -30.27 -6.37 10.42
N LEU A 27 -29.36 -6.82 9.55
CA LEU A 27 -27.98 -7.15 9.92
C LEU A 27 -27.19 -5.91 10.39
N LEU A 28 -27.38 -4.77 9.72
CA LEU A 28 -26.71 -3.51 10.05
C LEU A 28 -27.14 -2.93 11.42
N ILE A 29 -28.40 -3.11 11.80
CA ILE A 29 -28.91 -2.66 13.11
C ILE A 29 -28.34 -3.54 14.24
N ALA A 30 -28.18 -4.85 14.02
CA ALA A 30 -27.56 -5.74 15.00
C ALA A 30 -26.05 -5.45 15.19
N LEU A 31 -25.32 -5.14 14.11
CA LEU A 31 -23.89 -4.82 14.20
C LEU A 31 -23.62 -3.51 14.96
N THR A 32 -24.49 -2.51 14.79
CA THR A 32 -24.34 -1.22 15.48
C THR A 32 -24.65 -1.33 16.98
N ALA A 33 -25.55 -2.21 17.41
CA ALA A 33 -25.81 -2.47 18.83
C ALA A 33 -24.66 -3.24 19.52
N LEU A 34 -23.90 -4.06 18.79
CA LEU A 34 -22.76 -4.79 19.34
C LEU A 34 -21.52 -3.91 19.56
N LEU A 35 -21.36 -2.87 18.74
CA LEU A 35 -20.23 -1.93 18.83
C LEU A 35 -20.35 -0.92 19.97
N THR A 36 -21.54 -0.72 20.56
CA THR A 36 -21.74 0.19 21.70
C THR A 36 -21.47 -0.44 23.06
N GLN A 37 -21.23 -1.76 23.13
CA GLN A 37 -20.90 -2.48 24.37
C GLN A 37 -19.39 -2.63 24.62
N ILE A 38 -18.53 -2.09 23.75
CA ILE A 38 -17.08 -2.09 23.99
C ILE A 38 -16.75 -0.90 24.89
N PRO A 39 -16.33 -1.10 26.15
CA PRO A 39 -15.86 0.00 26.97
C PRO A 39 -14.68 0.67 26.27
N SER A 40 -14.79 1.99 26.12
CA SER A 40 -13.79 2.86 25.53
C SER A 40 -12.48 2.76 26.30
N LEU A 41 -11.47 2.14 25.67
CA LEU A 41 -10.08 2.14 26.10
C LEU A 41 -9.56 3.58 26.08
N THR A 42 -9.86 4.30 27.15
CA THR A 42 -9.40 5.66 27.37
C THR A 42 -8.21 5.65 28.33
N LYS A 43 -7.11 6.20 27.83
CA LYS A 43 -6.15 7.05 28.55
C LYS A 43 -5.00 6.45 29.37
N THR A 44 -4.82 5.14 29.46
CA THR A 44 -3.65 4.58 30.19
C THR A 44 -2.55 3.98 29.29
N GLY A 45 -2.76 3.92 27.96
CA GLY A 45 -1.79 3.34 27.03
C GLY A 45 -0.71 4.30 26.51
N HIS A 46 -0.96 5.61 26.52
CA HIS A 46 -0.10 6.58 25.85
C HIS A 46 1.18 6.91 26.67
N ASP A 47 1.11 6.77 28.00
CA ASP A 47 2.23 7.09 28.90
C ASP A 47 3.29 5.97 28.96
N ALA A 48 2.90 4.71 28.70
CA ALA A 48 3.83 3.59 28.65
C ALA A 48 4.70 3.57 27.39
N VAL A 49 4.25 4.19 26.29
CA VAL A 49 4.99 4.24 25.02
C VAL A 49 6.04 5.36 25.04
N CYS A 50 5.80 6.47 25.75
CA CYS A 50 6.79 7.54 25.87
C CYS A 50 7.97 7.17 26.79
N ALA A 51 7.76 6.31 27.80
CA ALA A 51 8.83 5.84 28.69
C ALA A 51 9.82 4.86 28.02
N MET A 52 9.40 4.19 26.94
CA MET A 52 10.27 3.27 26.17
C MET A 52 11.11 3.99 25.10
N LEU A 53 10.72 5.19 24.68
CA LEU A 53 11.34 5.90 23.55
C LEU A 53 12.29 7.03 23.98
N SER A 54 12.40 7.34 25.29
CA SER A 54 13.29 8.39 25.78
C SER A 54 14.41 7.84 26.69
N CYS A 55 15.62 7.88 26.13
CA CYS A 55 16.93 7.92 26.77
C CYS A 55 17.54 6.61 27.32
N SER A 56 18.48 6.07 26.54
CA SER A 56 19.86 5.91 27.04
C SER A 56 20.84 6.21 25.93
N GLY A 57 21.53 7.35 26.07
CA GLY A 57 22.74 7.67 25.34
C GLY A 57 23.99 7.20 26.11
N GLU A 58 25.12 7.32 25.40
CA GLU A 58 26.52 7.16 25.84
C GLU A 58 27.04 5.70 25.86
N SER A 59 28.18 5.32 25.27
CA SER A 59 29.17 5.97 24.40
C SER A 59 30.14 4.89 23.94
N ALA A 60 30.49 4.85 22.65
CA ALA A 60 31.81 4.45 22.20
C ALA A 60 32.05 5.03 20.80
N GLN A 61 32.87 6.07 20.78
CA GLN A 61 33.45 6.66 19.58
C GLN A 61 34.21 5.59 18.79
N SER A 62 34.10 5.64 17.48
CA SER A 62 35.27 5.38 16.63
C SER A 62 35.23 6.36 15.46
N ALA A 63 36.12 7.36 15.56
CA ALA A 63 36.38 8.33 14.54
C ALA A 63 37.24 7.70 13.43
N VAL A 64 36.79 7.79 12.18
CA VAL A 64 37.68 7.79 11.01
C VAL A 64 37.20 8.89 10.05
N ASN A 65 38.15 9.75 9.70
CA ASN A 65 38.02 10.94 8.88
C ASN A 65 37.72 10.63 7.40
N GLY A 66 36.96 11.54 6.78
CA GLY A 66 37.22 12.16 5.47
C GLY A 66 37.16 11.29 4.21
N ASN A 67 36.09 11.45 3.42
CA ASN A 67 36.15 12.18 2.14
C ASN A 67 34.78 12.27 1.46
N SER A 68 34.51 13.44 0.90
CA SER A 68 33.38 13.72 0.02
C SER A 68 33.55 13.02 -1.32
N ASP A 69 32.70 12.01 -1.54
CA ASP A 69 32.16 11.57 -2.82
C ASP A 69 31.25 10.40 -2.44
N ALA A 70 29.94 10.58 -2.43
CA ALA A 70 29.02 9.50 -2.05
C ALA A 70 28.62 8.71 -3.29
N PRO A 71 29.12 7.47 -3.47
CA PRO A 71 28.57 6.53 -4.42
C PRO A 71 27.24 6.01 -3.84
N LEU A 72 26.32 5.61 -4.72
CA LEU A 72 25.09 4.92 -4.35
C LEU A 72 25.39 3.80 -3.32
N PRO A 73 24.66 3.72 -2.18
CA PRO A 73 25.02 2.80 -1.10
C PRO A 73 24.89 1.34 -1.56
N SER A 74 26.03 0.65 -1.60
CA SER A 74 26.10 -0.79 -1.76
C SER A 74 25.95 -1.49 -0.41
N GLY A 75 24.89 -2.30 -0.27
CA GLY A 75 25.06 -3.64 0.32
C GLY A 75 24.36 -4.00 1.63
N ASP A 76 23.69 -3.09 2.35
CA ASP A 76 22.96 -3.45 3.58
C ASP A 76 21.45 -3.24 3.44
N SER A 77 20.67 -4.27 3.78
CA SER A 77 19.20 -4.23 3.72
C SER A 77 18.63 -3.07 4.52
N ASN A 78 19.31 -2.69 5.62
CA ASN A 78 18.90 -1.60 6.48
C ASN A 78 18.99 -0.25 5.76
N SER A 79 20.08 0.06 5.04
CA SER A 79 20.14 1.33 4.30
C SER A 79 19.17 1.36 3.13
N LYS A 80 18.97 0.24 2.42
CA LYS A 80 17.97 0.18 1.33
C LYS A 80 16.55 0.39 1.87
N LEU A 81 16.21 -0.24 2.99
CA LEU A 81 14.91 -0.04 3.64
C LEU A 81 14.73 1.41 4.09
N GLN A 82 15.74 2.01 4.73
CA GLN A 82 15.66 3.42 5.15
C GLN A 82 15.46 4.36 3.95
N ALA A 83 16.14 4.10 2.82
CA ALA A 83 15.97 4.87 1.60
C ALA A 83 14.53 4.76 1.06
N LEU A 84 13.95 3.55 1.11
CA LEU A 84 12.57 3.28 0.72
C LEU A 84 11.59 4.01 1.64
N GLU A 85 11.79 3.95 2.95
CA GLU A 85 10.93 4.61 3.93
C GLU A 85 10.95 6.14 3.74
N ALA A 86 12.11 6.71 3.42
CA ALA A 86 12.24 8.13 3.11
C ALA A 86 11.43 8.55 1.87
N VAL A 87 11.21 7.67 0.87
CA VAL A 87 10.36 7.96 -0.31
C VAL A 87 8.88 7.62 -0.05
N GLY A 88 8.53 7.15 1.15
CA GLY A 88 7.17 6.72 1.48
C GLY A 88 6.88 5.26 1.12
N ILE A 89 7.89 4.43 0.92
CA ILE A 89 7.73 2.99 0.78
C ILE A 89 8.10 2.33 2.11
N SER A 90 7.10 1.96 2.89
CA SER A 90 7.27 1.31 4.20
C SER A 90 7.59 -0.17 4.08
N ARG A 91 8.19 -0.76 5.12
CA ARG A 91 8.57 -2.18 5.15
C ARG A 91 7.41 -3.16 4.94
N GLY A 92 6.24 -2.90 5.51
CA GLY A 92 5.19 -3.92 5.61
C GLY A 92 5.62 -5.12 6.45
N VAL A 93 5.25 -6.32 6.02
CA VAL A 93 5.45 -7.59 6.73
C VAL A 93 6.68 -8.36 6.23
N ILE A 94 7.49 -7.79 5.34
CA ILE A 94 8.66 -8.50 4.79
C ILE A 94 9.78 -8.69 5.82
N GLN A 95 10.55 -9.76 5.59
CA GLN A 95 11.82 -9.97 6.27
C GLN A 95 12.88 -9.01 5.67
N PRO A 96 13.73 -8.37 6.49
CA PRO A 96 14.70 -7.39 5.98
C PRO A 96 15.68 -7.94 4.92
N ASP A 97 16.04 -9.22 5.02
CA ASP A 97 16.95 -9.89 4.08
C ASP A 97 16.38 -10.00 2.66
N TRP A 98 15.06 -9.93 2.49
CA TRP A 98 14.43 -10.03 1.17
C TRP A 98 14.86 -8.90 0.23
N LEU A 99 15.11 -7.70 0.74
CA LEU A 99 15.60 -6.57 -0.06
C LEU A 99 16.98 -6.79 -0.70
N ASN A 100 17.73 -7.77 -0.22
CA ASN A 100 19.02 -8.18 -0.74
C ASN A 100 19.03 -9.60 -1.33
N ASN A 101 17.88 -10.29 -1.31
CA ASN A 101 17.77 -11.65 -1.83
C ASN A 101 17.52 -11.63 -3.35
N GLU A 102 18.55 -11.96 -4.13
CA GLU A 102 18.51 -12.02 -5.61
C GLU A 102 17.50 -13.03 -6.16
N TYR A 103 17.09 -14.02 -5.36
CA TYR A 103 16.06 -14.98 -5.74
C TYR A 103 14.64 -14.45 -5.53
N SER A 104 14.49 -13.24 -5.00
CA SER A 104 13.24 -12.54 -4.78
C SER A 104 13.12 -11.32 -5.70
N PRO A 105 11.90 -10.82 -5.96
CA PRO A 105 11.71 -9.61 -6.76
C PRO A 105 12.05 -8.31 -6.01
N TYR A 106 12.19 -8.37 -4.68
CA TYR A 106 12.31 -7.23 -3.78
C TYR A 106 13.51 -6.31 -4.05
N PRO A 107 14.73 -6.82 -4.33
CA PRO A 107 15.86 -5.95 -4.63
C PRO A 107 15.59 -5.10 -5.87
N PHE A 108 15.06 -5.72 -6.92
CA PHE A 108 14.84 -5.08 -8.22
C PHE A 108 13.68 -4.09 -8.19
N ILE A 109 12.57 -4.47 -7.56
CA ILE A 109 11.41 -3.57 -7.37
C ILE A 109 11.79 -2.42 -6.43
N GLY A 110 12.52 -2.69 -5.34
CA GLY A 110 13.00 -1.67 -4.43
C GLY A 110 13.88 -0.62 -5.13
N ASP A 111 14.86 -1.06 -5.91
CA ASP A 111 15.74 -0.15 -6.65
C ASP A 111 14.98 0.66 -7.70
N ALA A 112 14.01 0.03 -8.39
CA ALA A 112 13.16 0.72 -9.33
C ALA A 112 12.27 1.78 -8.65
N LEU A 113 11.72 1.50 -7.47
CA LEU A 113 10.93 2.45 -6.68
C LEU A 113 11.76 3.66 -6.23
N LEU A 114 12.99 3.42 -5.74
CA LEU A 114 13.91 4.50 -5.37
C LEU A 114 14.21 5.42 -6.55
N LYS A 115 14.46 4.85 -7.72
CA LYS A 115 14.68 5.62 -8.96
C LYS A 115 13.43 6.36 -9.41
N LEU A 116 12.25 5.73 -9.29
CA LEU A 116 10.97 6.30 -9.70
C LEU A 116 10.57 7.51 -8.85
N LEU A 117 10.96 7.49 -7.57
CA LEU A 117 10.63 8.49 -6.56
C LEU A 117 11.78 9.45 -6.29
N ASP A 118 12.81 9.49 -7.13
CA ASP A 118 13.95 10.38 -6.94
C ASP A 118 13.52 11.86 -6.85
N GLY A 119 14.05 12.57 -5.84
CA GLY A 119 13.65 13.94 -5.48
C GLY A 119 12.18 14.11 -5.03
N LYS A 120 11.43 13.02 -4.87
CA LYS A 120 10.00 13.02 -4.51
C LYS A 120 9.75 12.02 -3.39
N ARG A 121 8.50 11.99 -2.93
CA ARG A 121 7.99 10.95 -2.03
C ARG A 121 6.49 10.81 -2.19
N LEU A 122 5.95 9.66 -1.79
CA LEU A 122 4.51 9.50 -1.68
C LEU A 122 3.94 10.44 -0.61
N VAL A 123 2.74 10.97 -0.86
CA VAL A 123 2.00 11.83 0.07
C VAL A 123 1.73 11.08 1.37
N ARG A 124 1.29 9.82 1.25
CA ARG A 124 1.17 8.86 2.35
C ARG A 124 1.87 7.55 1.99
N PRO A 125 2.47 6.85 2.97
CA PRO A 125 3.30 5.70 2.68
C PRO A 125 2.50 4.48 2.21
N VAL A 126 3.10 3.60 1.42
CA VAL A 126 2.53 2.27 1.12
C VAL A 126 3.54 1.20 1.45
N ALA A 127 3.11 -0.02 1.72
CA ALA A 127 3.99 -1.11 2.10
C ALA A 127 4.57 -1.83 0.88
N ILE A 128 5.88 -2.10 0.89
CA ILE A 128 6.58 -2.71 -0.26
C ILE A 128 6.10 -4.14 -0.55
N ASP A 129 5.74 -4.92 0.47
CA ASP A 129 5.13 -6.25 0.28
C ASP A 129 3.88 -6.19 -0.58
N THR A 130 3.03 -5.22 -0.31
CA THR A 130 1.76 -5.05 -0.99
C THR A 130 2.00 -4.58 -2.42
N VAL A 131 2.91 -3.60 -2.62
CA VAL A 131 3.29 -3.16 -3.97
C VAL A 131 3.87 -4.31 -4.80
N VAL A 132 4.75 -5.14 -4.21
CA VAL A 132 5.35 -6.30 -4.87
C VAL A 132 4.28 -7.34 -5.19
N GLY A 133 3.42 -7.72 -4.23
CA GLY A 133 2.34 -8.68 -4.48
C GLY A 133 1.35 -8.18 -5.54
N THR A 134 1.02 -6.89 -5.51
CA THR A 134 0.18 -6.25 -6.53
C THR A 134 0.84 -6.26 -7.92
N TYR A 135 2.15 -6.04 -7.99
CA TYR A 135 2.91 -6.10 -9.24
C TYR A 135 2.93 -7.52 -9.82
N GLU A 136 3.26 -8.51 -8.99
CA GLU A 136 3.33 -9.92 -9.40
C GLU A 136 1.97 -10.51 -9.77
N TYR A 137 0.87 -9.94 -9.26
CA TYR A 137 -0.47 -10.32 -9.69
C TYR A 137 -0.76 -9.93 -11.15
N GLN A 138 -0.13 -8.86 -11.65
CA GLN A 138 -0.39 -8.32 -12.99
C GLN A 138 0.64 -8.76 -14.03
N THR A 139 1.85 -9.14 -13.60
CA THR A 139 2.95 -9.49 -14.50
C THR A 139 3.95 -10.43 -13.83
N LYS A 140 4.93 -10.91 -14.60
CA LYS A 140 5.98 -11.82 -14.11
C LYS A 140 6.90 -11.12 -13.10
N SER A 141 7.25 -11.84 -12.04
CA SER A 141 8.26 -11.43 -11.07
C SER A 141 9.61 -11.15 -11.74
N PRO A 142 10.19 -9.95 -11.58
CA PRO A 142 11.47 -9.60 -12.19
C PRO A 142 12.61 -10.37 -11.50
N ARG A 143 13.58 -10.83 -12.29
CA ARG A 143 14.84 -11.43 -11.82
C ARG A 143 16.04 -10.52 -12.02
N SER A 144 15.82 -9.32 -12.55
CA SER A 144 16.83 -8.29 -12.77
C SER A 144 16.18 -6.91 -12.83
N ALA A 145 16.98 -5.85 -12.67
CA ALA A 145 16.49 -4.48 -12.79
C ALA A 145 15.94 -4.17 -14.20
N ALA A 146 16.48 -4.82 -15.24
CA ALA A 146 16.04 -4.64 -16.63
C ALA A 146 14.65 -5.25 -16.90
N GLU A 147 14.21 -6.20 -16.07
CA GLU A 147 12.92 -6.87 -16.20
C GLU A 147 11.78 -6.12 -15.49
N VAL A 148 12.08 -5.05 -14.75
CA VAL A 148 11.05 -4.27 -14.07
C VAL A 148 10.31 -3.40 -15.07
N ASP A 149 9.04 -3.73 -15.31
CA ASP A 149 8.14 -2.91 -16.10
C ASP A 149 7.67 -1.70 -15.28
N LEU A 150 8.25 -0.53 -15.58
CA LEU A 150 7.95 0.71 -14.86
C LEU A 150 6.49 1.16 -15.01
N LYS A 151 5.80 0.79 -16.09
CA LYS A 151 4.38 1.12 -16.27
C LYS A 151 3.54 0.30 -15.31
N HIS A 152 3.80 -1.00 -15.23
CA HIS A 152 3.13 -1.88 -14.26
C HIS A 152 3.49 -1.48 -12.83
N LEU A 153 4.75 -1.15 -12.53
CA LEU A 153 5.15 -0.70 -11.19
C LEU A 153 4.40 0.55 -10.74
N LYS A 154 4.25 1.56 -11.60
CA LYS A 154 3.44 2.75 -11.30
C LYS A 154 1.98 2.38 -11.03
N ALA A 155 1.39 1.52 -11.87
CA ALA A 155 0.02 1.07 -11.70
C ALA A 155 -0.17 0.28 -10.39
N SER A 156 0.81 -0.55 -10.00
CA SER A 156 0.79 -1.28 -8.74
C SER A 156 0.83 -0.32 -7.55
N VAL A 157 1.70 0.70 -7.56
CA VAL A 157 1.71 1.70 -6.48
C VAL A 157 0.38 2.44 -6.39
N VAL A 158 -0.23 2.81 -7.52
CA VAL A 158 -1.55 3.47 -7.54
C VAL A 158 -2.64 2.56 -6.97
N MET A 159 -2.69 1.30 -7.40
CA MET A 159 -3.68 0.36 -6.92
C MET A 159 -3.51 0.08 -5.42
N THR A 160 -2.28 -0.21 -4.98
CA THR A 160 -1.98 -0.38 -3.56
C THR A 160 -2.35 0.85 -2.73
N TYR A 161 -2.05 2.06 -3.22
CA TYR A 161 -2.40 3.30 -2.53
C TYR A 161 -3.92 3.45 -2.38
N ASN A 162 -4.66 3.24 -3.46
CA ASN A 162 -6.12 3.31 -3.48
C ASN A 162 -6.74 2.30 -2.53
N GLU A 163 -6.29 1.05 -2.56
CA GLU A 163 -6.77 -0.01 -1.66
C GLU A 163 -6.46 0.30 -0.20
N THR A 164 -5.23 0.76 0.09
CA THR A 164 -4.80 1.10 1.45
C THR A 164 -5.62 2.23 2.05
N TYR A 165 -6.02 3.21 1.23
CA TYR A 165 -6.61 4.46 1.70
C TYR A 165 -8.06 4.69 1.31
N GLY A 166 -8.69 3.74 0.61
CA GLY A 166 -10.05 3.90 0.09
C GLY A 166 -10.19 5.01 -0.95
N GLU A 167 -9.15 5.20 -1.79
CA GLU A 167 -9.12 6.25 -2.82
C GLU A 167 -9.34 5.69 -4.24
N THR A 168 -9.46 6.59 -5.21
CA THR A 168 -9.68 6.27 -6.63
C THR A 168 -8.76 7.08 -7.54
N GLN A 169 -7.50 7.22 -7.16
CA GLN A 169 -6.49 7.87 -7.99
C GLN A 169 -6.21 7.02 -9.24
N SER A 170 -6.11 7.64 -10.41
CA SER A 170 -5.73 6.96 -11.64
C SER A 170 -4.34 7.36 -12.14
N ASP A 171 -3.76 8.39 -11.54
CA ASP A 171 -2.45 8.94 -11.91
C ASP A 171 -1.47 8.78 -10.75
N PHE A 172 -0.31 8.19 -11.06
CA PHE A 172 0.80 8.07 -10.13
C PHE A 172 1.30 9.45 -9.66
N GLN A 173 1.28 10.49 -10.51
CA GLN A 173 1.76 11.83 -10.12
C GLN A 173 0.89 12.45 -9.02
N ALA A 174 -0.41 12.12 -8.96
CA ALA A 174 -1.31 12.60 -7.92
C ALA A 174 -0.91 12.11 -6.51
N LEU A 175 -0.09 11.06 -6.44
CA LEU A 175 0.39 10.48 -5.19
C LEU A 175 1.67 11.13 -4.67
N LEU A 176 2.28 12.04 -5.44
CA LEU A 176 3.62 12.55 -5.16
C LEU A 176 3.62 13.94 -4.54
N ARG A 177 4.62 14.17 -3.69
CA ARG A 177 5.04 15.50 -3.27
C ARG A 177 6.56 15.63 -3.38
N THR A 178 7.05 16.86 -3.49
CA THR A 178 8.47 17.16 -3.38
C THR A 178 8.98 16.73 -2.01
N ARG A 179 10.20 16.16 -1.99
CA ARG A 179 10.86 15.80 -0.73
C ARG A 179 11.48 17.03 -0.07
#